data_AF-A0A484M6T2-F1
#
_entry.id   AF-A0A484M6T2-F1
#
_cell.length_a   1.000
_cell.length_b   1.000
_cell.length_c   1.000
_cell.angle_alpha   90.00
_cell.angle_beta   90.00
_cell.angle_gamma   90.00
#
_symmetry.space_group_name_H-M   'P 1'
#
loop_
_entity.id
_entity.type
_entity.pdbx_description
1 polymer ?
#
loop_
_entity_poly.entity_id
_entity_poly.type
_entity_poly.pdbx_seq_one_letter_code
_entity_poly.pdbx_strand_id
1 'polypeptide(L)'
;MMVAGAFYLPKENKKKPLGEDAHFICSEGHTIGVADGVGSWSSFGVDAGNYSRMLMSKAEASARSQAGGGGGVNPMKAFNYPFQLGRYKEADRPVVAARIKVDVRPGDVIVMATDGLFDNVKDDAVAELVGGGGGSPGKAAERLAKEALKIARSKDVETPFAVEARKAGRKISGGKYDDITVIVAYIKAAAD
;
A
#
# COMPACT_ATOMS: atom_id res chain seq x y z
N MET A 1 -20.35 -5.67 -2.23
CA MET A 1 -19.21 -6.51 -2.65
C MET A 1 -18.02 -5.63 -2.98
N MET A 2 -16.80 -6.03 -2.63
CA MET A 2 -15.58 -5.30 -2.99
C MET A 2 -14.91 -5.95 -4.20
N VAL A 3 -14.60 -5.16 -5.23
CA VAL A 3 -13.81 -5.60 -6.39
C VAL A 3 -12.52 -4.82 -6.42
N ALA A 4 -11.38 -5.49 -6.26
CA ALA A 4 -10.08 -4.84 -6.15
C ALA A 4 -9.12 -5.26 -7.26
N GLY A 5 -8.12 -4.42 -7.51
CA GLY A 5 -7.01 -4.67 -8.40
C GLY A 5 -5.80 -3.88 -7.94
N ALA A 6 -4.62 -4.40 -8.22
CA ALA A 6 -3.36 -3.82 -7.77
C ALA A 6 -2.39 -3.61 -8.92
N PHE A 7 -1.44 -2.72 -8.71
CA PHE A 7 -0.29 -2.54 -9.58
C PHE A 7 0.94 -2.22 -8.72
N TYR A 8 2.06 -2.83 -9.07
CA TYR A 8 3.31 -2.70 -8.33
C TYR A 8 4.44 -2.35 -9.28
N LEU A 9 5.21 -1.31 -8.93
CA LEU A 9 6.41 -0.87 -9.63
C LEU A 9 7.58 -0.90 -8.64
N PRO A 10 8.47 -1.91 -8.71
CA PRO A 10 9.67 -1.91 -7.88
C PRO A 10 10.62 -0.80 -8.33
N LYS A 11 11.28 -0.17 -7.37
CA LYS A 11 12.41 0.70 -7.56
C LYS A 11 13.53 -0.06 -8.27
N GLU A 12 14.07 0.54 -9.32
CA GLU A 12 15.17 -0.07 -10.07
C GLU A 12 16.39 -0.32 -9.16
N ASN A 13 16.67 -1.60 -8.91
CA ASN A 13 17.83 -2.04 -8.14
C ASN A 13 18.28 -3.43 -8.62
N LYS A 14 19.48 -3.50 -9.23
CA LYS A 14 20.02 -4.78 -9.75
C LYS A 14 20.20 -5.86 -8.68
N LYS A 15 20.44 -5.48 -7.41
CA LYS A 15 20.60 -6.42 -6.30
C LYS A 15 19.27 -6.83 -5.67
N LYS A 16 18.21 -6.05 -5.90
CA LYS A 16 16.86 -6.26 -5.36
C LYS A 16 15.80 -6.02 -6.44
N PRO A 17 15.77 -6.86 -7.50
CA PRO A 17 14.88 -6.63 -8.64
C PRO A 17 13.39 -6.75 -8.32
N LEU A 18 13.05 -7.37 -7.19
CA LEU A 18 11.67 -7.52 -6.71
C LEU A 18 11.19 -6.35 -5.84
N GLY A 19 12.08 -5.42 -5.49
CA GLY A 19 11.84 -4.41 -4.46
C GLY A 19 11.51 -5.00 -3.08
N GLU A 20 11.01 -4.12 -2.22
CA GLU A 20 10.82 -4.30 -0.78
C GLU A 20 9.36 -4.22 -0.35
N ASP A 21 8.50 -3.64 -1.19
CA ASP A 21 7.06 -3.66 -1.01
C ASP A 21 6.42 -5.03 -1.27
N ALA A 22 5.22 -5.23 -0.71
CA ALA A 22 4.33 -6.33 -1.03
C ALA A 22 2.85 -5.93 -0.85
N HIS A 23 1.94 -6.72 -1.45
CA HIS A 23 0.51 -6.57 -1.24
C HIS A 23 -0.22 -7.92 -1.31
N PHE A 24 -1.49 -7.94 -0.88
CA PHE A 24 -2.41 -9.03 -1.19
C PHE A 24 -3.83 -8.51 -1.46
N ILE A 25 -4.61 -9.32 -2.18
CA ILE A 25 -6.05 -9.14 -2.38
C ILE A 25 -6.73 -10.48 -2.07
N CYS A 26 -7.64 -10.50 -1.10
CA CYS A 26 -8.53 -11.60 -0.81
C CYS A 26 -9.96 -11.18 -1.11
N SER A 27 -10.44 -11.54 -2.30
CA SER A 27 -11.79 -11.20 -2.77
C SER A 27 -12.88 -11.85 -1.92
N GLU A 28 -12.67 -13.09 -1.47
CA GLU A 28 -13.63 -13.88 -0.69
C GLU A 28 -13.84 -13.27 0.71
N GLY A 29 -12.76 -12.79 1.32
CA GLY A 29 -12.79 -12.12 2.62
C GLY A 29 -13.01 -10.60 2.52
N HIS A 30 -13.21 -10.06 1.31
CA HIS A 30 -13.23 -8.63 1.04
C HIS A 30 -12.10 -7.86 1.76
N THR A 31 -10.89 -8.40 1.74
CA THR A 31 -9.74 -7.86 2.48
C THR A 31 -8.58 -7.58 1.54
N ILE A 32 -7.95 -6.43 1.70
CA ILE A 32 -6.74 -6.02 0.99
C ILE A 32 -5.68 -5.59 2.00
N GLY A 33 -4.41 -5.64 1.62
CA GLY A 33 -3.32 -5.14 2.43
C GLY A 33 -2.10 -4.81 1.61
N VAL A 34 -1.34 -3.83 2.08
CA VAL A 34 -0.03 -3.43 1.57
C VAL A 34 0.99 -3.48 2.70
N ALA A 35 2.25 -3.72 2.36
CA ALA A 35 3.38 -3.67 3.27
C ALA A 35 4.57 -3.02 2.58
N ASP A 36 5.18 -2.07 3.25
CA ASP A 36 6.37 -1.35 2.81
C ASP A 36 7.60 -1.90 3.54
N GLY A 37 8.56 -2.41 2.78
CA GLY A 37 9.77 -2.98 3.33
C GLY A 37 10.81 -1.90 3.61
N VAL A 38 11.17 -1.71 4.88
CA VAL A 38 12.14 -0.69 5.29
C VAL A 38 13.56 -1.04 4.80
N GLY A 39 14.01 -0.40 3.71
CA GLY A 39 15.27 -0.76 3.04
C GLY A 39 16.56 -0.63 3.86
N SER A 40 16.52 0.15 4.95
CA SER A 40 17.65 0.30 5.88
C SER A 40 18.07 -1.01 6.54
N TRP A 41 17.21 -2.04 6.59
CA TRP A 41 17.57 -3.38 7.10
C TRP A 41 18.69 -4.07 6.31
N SER A 42 18.94 -3.63 5.07
CA SER A 42 20.04 -4.13 4.26
C SER A 42 21.43 -3.94 4.90
N SER A 43 21.62 -2.92 5.75
CA SER A 43 22.89 -2.73 6.48
C SER A 43 23.17 -3.82 7.52
N PHE A 44 22.14 -4.59 7.90
CA PHE A 44 22.22 -5.74 8.79
C PHE A 44 22.17 -7.08 8.04
N GLY A 45 22.28 -7.06 6.71
CA GLY A 45 22.17 -8.26 5.87
C GLY A 45 20.76 -8.83 5.78
N VAL A 46 19.74 -8.06 6.17
CA VAL A 46 18.34 -8.48 6.15
C VAL A 46 17.65 -7.92 4.90
N ASP A 47 16.93 -8.78 4.18
CA ASP A 47 16.11 -8.39 3.04
C ASP A 47 14.69 -8.05 3.52
N ALA A 48 14.38 -6.75 3.56
CA ALA A 48 13.08 -6.24 3.97
C ALA A 48 11.96 -6.71 3.03
N GLY A 49 12.24 -6.92 1.74
CA GLY A 49 11.25 -7.44 0.80
C GLY A 49 10.82 -8.87 1.11
N ASN A 50 11.74 -9.72 1.58
CA ASN A 50 11.36 -11.08 2.01
C ASN A 50 10.41 -11.02 3.20
N TYR A 51 10.61 -10.04 4.07
CA TYR A 51 9.72 -9.80 5.20
C TYR A 51 8.32 -9.38 4.73
N SER A 52 8.23 -8.32 3.92
CA SER A 52 6.95 -7.79 3.40
C SER A 52 6.16 -8.85 2.65
N ARG A 53 6.83 -9.63 1.77
CA ARG A 53 6.20 -10.71 1.02
C ARG A 53 5.67 -11.83 1.92
N MET A 54 6.46 -12.26 2.91
CA MET A 54 6.01 -13.28 3.87
C MET A 54 4.82 -12.77 4.70
N LEU A 55 4.87 -11.52 5.15
CA LEU A 55 3.79 -10.89 5.91
C LEU A 55 2.48 -10.89 5.11
N MET A 56 2.51 -10.39 3.88
CA MET A 56 1.32 -10.32 3.03
C MET A 56 0.79 -11.71 2.68
N SER A 57 1.66 -12.69 2.42
CA SER A 57 1.25 -14.09 2.21
C SER A 57 0.55 -14.69 3.42
N LYS A 58 1.07 -14.47 4.64
CA LYS A 58 0.44 -14.95 5.88
C LYS A 58 -0.87 -14.22 6.18
N ALA A 59 -0.93 -12.92 5.93
CA ALA A 59 -2.13 -12.11 6.10
C ALA A 59 -3.24 -12.57 5.14
N GLU A 60 -2.92 -12.83 3.86
CA GLU A 60 -3.87 -13.35 2.89
C GLU A 60 -4.41 -14.72 3.31
N ALA A 61 -3.55 -15.65 3.71
CA ALA A 61 -3.95 -16.98 4.16
C ALA A 61 -4.91 -16.91 5.36
N SER A 62 -4.67 -15.98 6.29
CA SER A 62 -5.56 -15.77 7.43
C SER A 62 -6.86 -15.05 7.07
N ALA A 63 -6.85 -14.13 6.11
CA ALA A 63 -8.07 -13.51 5.59
C ALA A 63 -8.97 -14.56 4.92
N ARG A 64 -8.38 -15.45 4.10
CA ARG A 64 -9.08 -16.56 3.43
C ARG A 64 -9.69 -17.54 4.42
N SER A 65 -8.96 -17.92 5.48
CA SER A 65 -9.48 -18.87 6.48
C SER A 65 -10.65 -18.29 7.29
N GLN A 66 -10.69 -16.98 7.49
CA GLN A 66 -11.76 -16.29 8.20
C GLN A 66 -13.00 -16.02 7.33
N ALA A 67 -12.83 -15.90 6.01
CA ALA A 67 -13.93 -15.62 5.08
C ALA A 67 -15.07 -16.66 5.14
N GLY A 68 -14.78 -17.91 5.51
CA GLY A 68 -15.78 -18.98 5.65
C GLY A 68 -16.62 -18.95 6.94
N GLY A 69 -16.31 -18.07 7.90
CA GLY A 69 -16.90 -18.08 9.25
C GLY A 69 -18.08 -17.14 9.49
N GLY A 70 -18.58 -16.43 8.48
CA GLY A 70 -19.75 -15.53 8.59
C GLY A 70 -19.55 -14.22 9.39
N GLY A 71 -18.47 -14.08 10.16
CA GLY A 71 -18.21 -12.94 11.06
C GLY A 71 -17.38 -11.79 10.49
N GLY A 72 -17.08 -11.78 9.19
CA GLY A 72 -16.13 -10.86 8.58
C GLY A 72 -14.67 -11.17 8.96
N VAL A 73 -13.71 -10.62 8.22
CA VAL A 73 -12.28 -10.81 8.51
C VAL A 73 -11.88 -9.89 9.65
N ASN A 74 -11.27 -10.43 10.72
CA ASN A 74 -10.64 -9.62 11.76
C ASN A 74 -9.18 -9.37 11.36
N PRO A 75 -8.80 -8.13 11.01
CA PRO A 75 -7.43 -7.82 10.62
C PRO A 75 -6.44 -8.21 11.71
N MET A 76 -6.75 -8.06 13.00
CA MET A 76 -5.82 -8.39 14.09
C MET A 76 -5.48 -9.88 14.22
N LYS A 77 -6.41 -10.77 13.83
CA LYS A 77 -6.13 -12.22 13.78
C LYS A 77 -5.35 -12.60 12.52
N ALA A 78 -5.48 -11.81 11.46
CA ALA A 78 -4.63 -11.92 10.27
C ALA A 78 -3.26 -11.26 10.44
N PHE A 79 -3.19 -10.28 11.35
CA PHE A 79 -2.11 -9.31 11.50
C PHE A 79 -1.58 -9.38 12.94
N ASN A 80 -1.10 -10.55 13.35
CA ASN A 80 -0.27 -10.68 14.55
C ASN A 80 1.17 -10.12 14.31
N TYR A 81 1.27 -9.06 13.51
CA TYR A 81 2.51 -8.54 12.96
C TYR A 81 2.46 -6.98 12.77
N PRO A 82 3.25 -6.14 13.47
CA PRO A 82 3.06 -4.66 13.63
C PRO A 82 3.66 -3.66 12.62
N PHE A 83 3.47 -2.36 12.91
CA PHE A 83 3.75 -1.15 12.11
C PHE A 83 5.22 -0.90 11.70
N GLN A 84 6.19 -1.50 12.41
CA GLN A 84 7.48 -1.87 11.83
C GLN A 84 7.79 -3.28 12.33
N LEU A 85 7.71 -4.24 11.42
CA LEU A 85 7.89 -5.63 11.75
C LEU A 85 9.36 -6.00 11.84
N GLY A 86 9.83 -6.08 13.08
CA GLY A 86 11.08 -6.70 13.44
C GLY A 86 10.86 -7.96 14.26
N ARG A 87 11.76 -8.93 14.14
CA ARG A 87 11.78 -10.14 15.00
C ARG A 87 12.53 -9.91 16.33
N TYR A 88 12.79 -8.65 16.71
CA TYR A 88 13.61 -8.25 17.86
C TYR A 88 12.77 -7.61 18.98
N LYS A 89 13.35 -7.49 20.19
CA LYS A 89 12.62 -7.16 21.44
C LYS A 89 11.99 -5.76 21.43
N GLU A 90 12.59 -4.83 20.71
CA GLU A 90 12.23 -3.41 20.65
C GLU A 90 11.37 -3.07 19.43
N ALA A 91 11.02 -4.06 18.60
CA ALA A 91 10.06 -3.85 17.52
C ALA A 91 8.66 -3.58 18.10
N ASP A 92 7.85 -2.84 17.35
CA ASP A 92 6.46 -2.61 17.72
C ASP A 92 5.70 -3.93 17.91
N ARG A 93 4.52 -3.87 18.54
CA ARG A 93 3.59 -5.02 18.69
C ARG A 93 2.27 -4.70 17.99
N PRO A 94 1.55 -5.67 17.41
CA PRO A 94 0.37 -5.36 16.58
C PRO A 94 -0.71 -4.57 17.32
N VAL A 95 -0.71 -4.67 18.65
CA VAL A 95 -1.56 -3.89 19.56
C VAL A 95 -1.44 -2.37 19.37
N VAL A 96 -0.31 -1.86 18.87
CA VAL A 96 -0.13 -0.41 18.61
C VAL A 96 -0.78 0.06 17.32
N ALA A 97 -1.39 -0.85 16.55
CA ALA A 97 -2.04 -0.53 15.30
C ALA A 97 -3.18 0.48 15.48
N ALA A 98 -3.09 1.62 14.77
CA ALA A 98 -4.21 2.53 14.64
C ALA A 98 -5.38 1.80 13.97
N ARG A 99 -6.58 1.90 14.56
CA ARG A 99 -7.80 1.31 14.02
C ARG A 99 -8.82 2.38 13.74
N ILE A 100 -9.23 2.45 12.49
CA ILE A 100 -10.24 3.39 12.02
C ILE A 100 -11.33 2.55 11.37
N LYS A 101 -12.59 2.87 11.66
CA LYS A 101 -13.75 2.30 10.99
C LYS A 101 -14.43 3.41 10.20
N VAL A 102 -14.58 3.19 8.91
CA VAL A 102 -15.30 4.08 8.00
C VAL A 102 -16.36 3.24 7.30
N ASP A 103 -17.60 3.70 7.34
CA ASP A 103 -18.71 3.04 6.65
C ASP A 103 -18.65 3.39 5.15
N VAL A 104 -18.79 2.38 4.30
CA VAL A 104 -18.71 2.53 2.84
C VAL A 104 -20.05 2.19 2.17
N ARG A 105 -20.24 2.72 0.96
CA ARG A 105 -21.46 2.58 0.16
C ARG A 105 -21.12 2.16 -1.28
N PRO A 106 -22.06 1.51 -2.00
CA PRO A 106 -21.90 1.28 -3.43
C PRO A 106 -21.57 2.58 -4.17
N GLY A 107 -20.53 2.54 -5.00
CA GLY A 107 -19.97 3.71 -5.69
C GLY A 107 -18.70 4.25 -5.05
N ASP A 108 -18.43 3.93 -3.79
CA ASP A 108 -17.18 4.34 -3.14
C ASP A 108 -15.97 3.64 -3.76
N VAL A 109 -14.85 4.37 -3.77
CA VAL A 109 -13.55 3.86 -4.18
C VAL A 109 -12.56 3.97 -3.03
N ILE A 110 -11.89 2.87 -2.73
CA ILE A 110 -10.81 2.80 -1.75
C ILE A 110 -9.50 2.74 -2.53
N VAL A 111 -8.59 3.66 -2.21
CA VAL A 111 -7.19 3.61 -2.66
C VAL A 111 -6.34 3.27 -1.43
N MET A 112 -5.58 2.17 -1.51
CA MET A 112 -4.62 1.75 -0.50
C MET A 112 -3.26 1.61 -1.16
N ALA A 113 -2.23 2.26 -0.63
CA ALA A 113 -0.91 2.28 -1.24
C ALA A 113 0.20 2.46 -0.20
N THR A 114 1.43 2.16 -0.59
CA THR A 114 2.65 2.49 0.17
C THR A 114 3.04 3.95 -0.03
N ASP A 115 4.08 4.41 0.68
CA ASP A 115 4.47 5.81 0.67
C ASP A 115 4.94 6.28 -0.73
N GLY A 116 5.41 5.38 -1.59
CA GLY A 116 5.79 5.68 -2.97
C GLY A 116 4.69 6.36 -3.81
N LEU A 117 3.41 6.14 -3.50
CA LEU A 117 2.31 6.91 -4.10
C LEU A 117 2.18 8.29 -3.42
N PHE A 118 1.92 8.31 -2.11
CA PHE A 118 1.49 9.50 -1.38
C PHE A 118 2.61 10.52 -1.14
N ASP A 119 3.88 10.11 -1.21
CA ASP A 119 5.02 11.01 -1.19
C ASP A 119 5.12 11.84 -2.48
N ASN A 120 4.53 11.36 -3.58
CA ASN A 120 4.68 11.93 -4.91
C ASN A 120 3.40 12.53 -5.48
N VAL A 121 2.22 11.99 -5.16
CA VAL A 121 0.93 12.41 -5.72
C VAL A 121 0.04 12.99 -4.62
N LYS A 122 -0.56 14.15 -4.86
CA LYS A 122 -1.49 14.81 -3.94
C LYS A 122 -2.87 14.14 -3.97
N ASP A 123 -3.60 14.21 -2.86
CA ASP A 123 -4.91 13.54 -2.70
C ASP A 123 -5.95 13.95 -3.76
N ASP A 124 -5.97 15.22 -4.14
CA ASP A 124 -6.84 15.75 -5.20
C ASP A 124 -6.53 15.12 -6.57
N ALA A 125 -5.25 15.01 -6.92
CA ALA A 125 -4.81 14.32 -8.13
C ALA A 125 -5.09 12.82 -8.09
N VAL A 126 -4.96 12.17 -6.92
CA VAL A 126 -5.36 10.75 -6.74
C VAL A 126 -6.86 10.59 -7.05
N ALA A 127 -7.71 11.45 -6.50
CA ALA A 127 -9.15 11.41 -6.73
C ALA A 127 -9.51 11.59 -8.22
N GLU A 128 -8.85 12.53 -8.90
CA GLU A 128 -9.04 12.78 -10.33
C GLU A 128 -8.64 11.56 -11.20
N LEU A 129 -7.48 10.95 -10.93
CA LEU A 129 -6.96 9.81 -11.70
C LEU A 129 -7.81 8.54 -11.56
N VAL A 130 -8.47 8.39 -10.41
CA VAL A 130 -9.43 7.31 -10.15
C VAL A 130 -10.77 7.60 -10.83
N GLY A 131 -11.29 8.82 -10.68
CA GLY A 131 -12.61 9.20 -11.20
C GLY A 131 -12.66 9.37 -12.73
N GLY A 132 -11.61 9.87 -13.35
CA GLY A 132 -11.61 10.27 -14.76
C GLY A 132 -11.40 9.15 -15.78
N GLY A 133 -10.92 7.97 -15.36
CA GLY A 133 -10.39 6.98 -16.30
C GLY A 133 -11.32 5.85 -16.73
N GLY A 134 -12.46 5.66 -16.06
CA GLY A 134 -13.28 4.45 -16.19
C GLY A 134 -12.46 3.15 -16.03
N GLY A 135 -13.08 2.01 -16.34
CA GLY A 135 -12.39 0.72 -16.42
C GLY A 135 -12.26 -0.03 -15.08
N SER A 136 -11.39 -1.04 -15.04
CA SER A 136 -11.21 -1.91 -13.87
C SER A 136 -10.35 -1.26 -12.79
N PRO A 137 -10.48 -1.68 -11.51
CA PRO A 137 -9.63 -1.18 -10.44
C PRO A 137 -8.13 -1.37 -10.72
N GLY A 138 -7.74 -2.48 -11.36
CA GLY A 138 -6.33 -2.71 -11.75
C GLY A 138 -5.80 -1.66 -12.73
N LYS A 139 -6.61 -1.21 -13.70
CA LYS A 139 -6.22 -0.12 -14.60
C LYS A 139 -6.11 1.22 -13.86
N ALA A 140 -6.96 1.47 -12.86
CA ALA A 140 -6.85 2.65 -12.01
C ALA A 140 -5.56 2.61 -11.17
N ALA A 141 -5.25 1.46 -10.57
CA ALA A 141 -4.00 1.25 -9.82
C ALA A 141 -2.77 1.47 -10.72
N GLU A 142 -2.79 0.95 -11.94
CA GLU A 142 -1.72 1.15 -12.92
C GLU A 142 -1.53 2.64 -13.28
N ARG A 143 -2.61 3.39 -13.52
CA ARG A 143 -2.54 4.83 -13.82
C ARG A 143 -1.92 5.61 -12.66
N LEU A 144 -2.40 5.35 -11.43
CA LEU A 144 -1.86 5.98 -10.21
C LEU A 144 -0.37 5.69 -10.05
N ALA A 145 0.02 4.43 -10.16
CA ALA A 145 1.41 4.02 -9.99
C ALA A 145 2.34 4.63 -11.06
N LYS A 146 1.87 4.72 -12.32
CA LYS A 146 2.65 5.33 -13.41
C LYS A 146 2.81 6.84 -13.24
N GLU A 147 1.76 7.55 -12.81
CA GLU A 147 1.88 8.99 -12.54
C GLU A 147 2.78 9.26 -11.33
N ALA A 148 2.66 8.44 -10.27
CA ALA A 148 3.57 8.49 -9.13
C ALA A 148 5.03 8.30 -9.55
N LEU A 149 5.33 7.28 -10.38
CA LEU A 149 6.69 7.03 -10.86
C LEU A 149 7.25 8.20 -11.69
N LYS A 150 6.41 8.80 -12.54
CA LYS A 150 6.79 9.96 -13.35
C LYS A 150 7.15 11.15 -12.46
N ILE A 151 6.35 11.44 -11.43
CA ILE A 151 6.61 12.52 -10.48
C ILE A 151 7.83 12.20 -9.60
N ALA A 152 7.95 10.96 -9.14
CA ALA A 152 9.06 10.46 -8.32
C ALA A 152 10.44 10.66 -8.98
N ARG A 153 10.49 10.63 -10.31
CA ARG A 153 11.72 10.85 -11.10
C ARG A 153 12.00 12.32 -11.42
N SER A 154 11.05 13.22 -11.13
CA SER A 154 11.23 14.65 -11.36
C SER A 154 12.06 15.30 -10.27
N LYS A 155 12.96 16.22 -10.64
CA LYS A 155 13.84 16.94 -9.70
C LYS A 155 13.29 18.29 -9.23
N ASP A 156 12.33 18.83 -9.98
CA ASP A 156 11.90 20.22 -9.85
C ASP A 156 10.42 20.36 -9.48
N VAL A 157 9.69 19.24 -9.38
CA VAL A 157 8.28 19.24 -8.98
C VAL A 157 8.18 19.33 -7.45
N GLU A 158 7.28 20.18 -6.98
CA GLU A 158 6.92 20.22 -5.57
C GLU A 158 5.97 19.07 -5.24
N THR A 159 6.46 18.10 -4.47
CA THR A 159 5.74 16.90 -4.05
C THR A 159 5.30 16.99 -2.58
N PRO A 160 4.30 16.19 -2.14
CA PRO A 160 3.97 16.06 -0.72
C PRO A 160 5.21 15.79 0.15
N PHE A 161 6.09 14.89 -0.28
CA PHE A 161 7.34 14.61 0.41
C PHE A 161 8.25 15.84 0.54
N ALA A 162 8.48 16.57 -0.55
CA ALA A 162 9.30 17.78 -0.52
C ALA A 162 8.71 18.86 0.41
N VAL A 163 7.37 18.98 0.43
CA VAL A 163 6.66 19.90 1.34
C VAL A 163 6.89 19.52 2.81
N GLU A 164 6.69 18.25 3.17
CA GLU A 164 6.89 17.77 4.55
C GLU A 164 8.37 17.81 4.97
N ALA A 165 9.30 17.47 4.07
CA ALA A 165 10.73 17.59 4.32
C ALA A 165 11.14 19.03 4.66
N ARG A 166 10.59 20.02 3.95
CA ARG A 166 10.84 21.45 4.20
C ARG A 166 10.23 21.92 5.52
N LYS A 167 9.03 21.46 5.88
CA LYS A 167 8.45 21.71 7.21
C LYS A 167 9.33 21.13 8.33
N ALA A 168 9.97 20.00 8.08
CA ALA A 168 10.96 19.39 8.96
C ALA A 168 12.37 20.01 8.89
N GLY A 169 12.54 21.16 8.20
CA GLY A 169 13.81 21.88 8.11
C GLY A 169 14.82 21.33 7.09
N ARG A 170 14.43 20.36 6.26
CA ARG A 170 15.28 19.79 5.20
C ARG A 170 15.03 20.51 3.88
N LYS A 171 16.09 20.90 3.17
CA LYS A 171 15.99 21.52 1.84
C LYS A 171 16.00 20.45 0.75
N ILE A 172 14.86 19.78 0.56
CA ILE A 172 14.67 18.76 -0.48
C ILE A 172 13.71 19.29 -1.55
N SER A 173 14.00 19.02 -2.81
CA SER A 173 13.14 19.31 -3.97
C SER A 173 12.95 18.04 -4.82
N GLY A 174 11.89 18.02 -5.62
CA GLY A 174 11.58 16.90 -6.51
C GLY A 174 10.78 15.78 -5.82
N GLY A 175 10.64 14.67 -6.53
CA GLY A 175 9.98 13.47 -6.04
C GLY A 175 10.88 12.55 -5.21
N LYS A 176 10.25 11.61 -4.51
CA LYS A 176 10.93 10.54 -3.78
C LYS A 176 10.85 9.26 -4.59
N TYR A 177 11.99 8.83 -5.15
CA TYR A 177 12.05 7.60 -5.93
C TYR A 177 12.11 6.36 -5.03
N ASP A 178 10.99 5.64 -4.98
CA ASP A 178 10.83 4.42 -4.16
C ASP A 178 10.02 3.33 -4.87
N ASP A 179 9.87 2.19 -4.19
CA ASP A 179 8.86 1.19 -4.57
C ASP A 179 7.47 1.82 -4.55
N ILE A 180 6.61 1.46 -5.51
CA ILE A 180 5.25 2.00 -5.61
C ILE A 180 4.26 0.86 -5.69
N THR A 181 3.51 0.65 -4.62
CA THR A 181 2.42 -0.34 -4.56
C THR A 181 1.09 0.36 -4.42
N VAL A 182 0.15 0.08 -5.33
CA VAL A 182 -1.19 0.66 -5.30
C VAL A 182 -2.22 -0.45 -5.44
N ILE A 183 -3.21 -0.45 -4.54
CA ILE A 183 -4.46 -1.21 -4.64
C ILE A 183 -5.60 -0.20 -4.79
N VAL A 184 -6.45 -0.43 -5.79
CA VAL A 184 -7.73 0.26 -5.92
C VAL A 184 -8.84 -0.76 -5.73
N ALA A 185 -9.85 -0.42 -4.94
CA ALA A 185 -11.02 -1.25 -4.72
C ALA A 185 -12.32 -0.46 -4.93
N TYR A 186 -13.21 -1.01 -5.73
CA TYR A 186 -14.55 -0.44 -5.97
C TYR A 186 -15.57 -1.17 -5.11
N ILE A 187 -16.37 -0.40 -4.40
CA ILE A 187 -17.50 -0.91 -3.62
C ILE A 187 -18.72 -0.98 -4.53
N LYS A 188 -19.25 -2.19 -4.71
CA LYS A 188 -20.44 -2.48 -5.51
C LYS A 188 -21.59 -2.91 -4.62
N ALA A 189 -22.82 -2.72 -5.10
CA ALA A 189 -23.99 -3.38 -4.53
C ALA A 189 -23.75 -4.89 -4.44
N ALA A 190 -24.34 -5.55 -3.45
CA ALA A 190 -24.42 -7.01 -3.47
C ALA A 190 -25.27 -7.40 -4.69
N ALA A 191 -24.91 -8.50 -5.37
CA ALA A 191 -25.85 -9.11 -6.30
C ALA A 191 -26.98 -9.74 -5.46
N ASP A 192 -28.22 -9.47 -5.85
CA ASP A 192 -29.42 -10.10 -5.27
C ASP A 192 -29.44 -11.62 -5.53
#